data_AF-A0A1D6LBX1-F1
#
_entry.id   AF-A0A1D6LBX1-F1
#
_cell.length_a   1.000
_cell.length_b   1.000
_cell.length_c   1.000
_cell.angle_alpha   90.00
_cell.angle_beta   90.00
_cell.angle_gamma   90.00
#
_symmetry.space_group_name_H-M   'P 1'
#
loop_
_entity.id
_entity.type
_entity.pdbx_description
1 polymer ?
#
loop_
_entity_poly.entity_id
_entity_poly.type
_entity_poly.pdbx_seq_one_letter_code
_entity_poly.pdbx_strand_id
1 'polypeptide(L)'
;MSLFIDLQIMHDVHAVIGELSESGSFIGHVNQSLGSCPIEVFNLVKGSILQAAEPLKELLPAIMDVMIGIIVKKSNEDLKHLKGITATYRMTSKLPVRHSPYVSGILHPLKVFLEGDRMHYLSEDDKTKLCRGSANKITATYYDLVSEVVTVARKTESSLQRLRQGAQRRVGASTDASDSIISDTDKICMQLFLDIQEYARNLRAIGIDAREIDSYRALWQCVAPKDRHENIQF
;
A
#
# COMPACT_ATOMS: atom_id res chain seq x y z
N MET A 1 -14.49 -4.39 13.25
CA MET A 1 -14.35 -5.06 14.56
C MET A 1 -13.04 -5.83 14.69
N SER A 2 -12.42 -6.39 13.62
CA SER A 2 -11.23 -7.26 13.80
C SER A 2 -9.90 -6.55 14.16
N LEU A 3 -9.54 -5.43 13.53
CA LEU A 3 -8.24 -4.75 13.77
C LEU A 3 -7.93 -4.38 15.23
N PHE A 4 -8.96 -4.20 16.06
CA PHE A 4 -8.77 -3.89 17.48
C PHE A 4 -8.38 -5.11 18.30
N ILE A 5 -8.91 -6.28 17.94
CA ILE A 5 -8.55 -7.54 18.57
C ILE A 5 -7.09 -7.87 18.22
N ASP A 6 -6.73 -7.73 16.94
CA ASP A 6 -5.37 -8.01 16.46
C ASP A 6 -4.30 -7.13 17.15
N LEU A 7 -4.63 -5.85 17.40
CA LEU A 7 -3.75 -4.93 18.11
C LEU A 7 -3.60 -5.28 19.60
N GLN A 8 -4.68 -5.71 20.27
CA GLN A 8 -4.58 -6.18 21.66
C GLN A 8 -3.73 -7.46 21.73
N ILE A 9 -3.91 -8.39 20.77
CA ILE A 9 -3.10 -9.60 20.68
C ILE A 9 -1.62 -9.25 20.49
N MET A 10 -1.29 -8.31 19.59
CA MET A 10 0.10 -7.87 19.39
C MET A 10 0.72 -7.35 20.69
N HIS A 11 0.00 -6.50 21.41
CA HIS A 11 0.43 -5.97 22.71
C HIS A 11 0.62 -7.06 23.76
N ASP A 12 -0.36 -7.96 23.90
CA ASP A 12 -0.32 -9.02 24.91
C ASP A 12 0.84 -9.99 24.62
N VAL A 13 1.09 -10.33 23.36
CA VAL A 13 2.25 -11.14 22.96
C VAL A 13 3.57 -10.43 23.30
N HIS A 14 3.67 -9.11 23.04
CA HIS A 14 4.84 -8.33 23.45
C HIS A 14 5.03 -8.31 24.97
N ALA A 15 3.94 -8.14 25.74
CA ALA A 15 4.00 -8.13 27.20
C ALA A 15 4.49 -9.48 27.74
N VAL A 16 3.98 -10.59 27.21
CA VAL A 16 4.43 -11.94 27.60
C VAL A 16 5.89 -12.15 27.22
N ILE A 17 6.33 -11.76 26.02
CA ILE A 17 7.75 -11.83 25.62
C ILE A 17 8.62 -11.00 26.58
N GLY A 18 8.15 -9.82 26.98
CA GLY A 18 8.84 -8.96 27.95
C GLY A 18 9.01 -9.64 29.31
N GLU A 19 7.96 -10.26 29.84
CA GLU A 19 8.02 -11.02 31.10
C GLU A 19 8.94 -12.24 31.04
N LEU A 20 8.97 -12.93 29.90
CA LEU A 20 9.83 -14.10 29.68
C LEU A 20 11.27 -13.74 29.30
N SER A 21 11.59 -12.45 29.11
CA SER A 21 12.94 -11.98 28.76
C SER A 21 13.91 -12.04 29.95
N GLU A 22 15.22 -11.96 29.70
CA GLU A 22 16.22 -11.96 30.79
C GLU A 22 16.03 -10.84 31.83
N SER A 23 15.49 -9.70 31.38
CA SER A 23 15.15 -8.54 32.21
C SER A 23 13.72 -8.56 32.75
N GLY A 24 12.94 -9.60 32.41
CA GLY A 24 11.54 -9.72 32.76
C GLY A 24 11.34 -9.98 34.25
N SER A 25 10.23 -9.46 34.79
CA SER A 25 9.93 -9.61 36.22
C SER A 25 9.73 -11.08 36.59
N PHE A 26 9.06 -11.85 35.73
CA PHE A 26 8.89 -13.29 35.91
C PHE A 26 10.23 -14.04 36.00
N ILE A 27 11.17 -13.79 35.08
CA ILE A 27 12.52 -14.38 35.15
C ILE A 27 13.24 -13.95 36.43
N GLY A 28 13.10 -12.71 36.88
CA GLY A 28 13.62 -12.25 38.16
C GLY A 28 13.14 -13.09 39.36
N HIS A 29 11.83 -13.34 39.43
CA HIS A 29 11.23 -14.18 40.48
C HIS A 29 11.69 -15.64 40.40
N VAL A 30 11.79 -16.20 39.19
CA VAL A 30 12.32 -17.55 38.96
C VAL A 30 13.77 -17.64 39.44
N ASN A 31 14.61 -16.66 39.08
CA ASN A 31 16.01 -16.63 39.50
C ASN A 31 16.15 -16.56 41.02
N GLN A 32 15.33 -15.75 41.70
CA GLN A 32 15.33 -15.67 43.16
C GLN A 32 14.90 -17.00 43.81
N SER A 33 13.88 -17.65 43.24
CA SER A 33 13.35 -18.92 43.75
C SER A 33 14.32 -20.09 43.57
N LEU A 34 15.13 -20.05 42.49
CA LEU A 34 16.14 -21.06 42.19
C LEU A 34 17.52 -20.77 42.79
N GLY A 35 17.67 -19.70 43.58
CA GLY A 35 18.98 -19.26 44.10
C GLY A 35 19.70 -20.27 45.00
N SER A 36 18.96 -21.22 45.58
CA SER A 36 19.51 -22.31 46.42
C SER A 36 19.74 -23.62 45.64
N CYS A 37 19.37 -23.68 44.36
CA CYS A 37 19.51 -24.87 43.52
C CYS A 37 20.93 -24.99 42.93
N PRO A 38 21.36 -26.20 42.53
CA PRO A 38 22.57 -26.37 41.73
C PRO A 38 22.53 -25.53 40.45
N ILE A 39 23.69 -25.01 40.06
CA ILE A 39 23.82 -24.09 38.92
C ILE A 39 23.35 -24.73 37.60
N GLU A 40 23.46 -26.05 37.47
CA GLU A 40 22.99 -26.80 36.31
C GLU A 40 21.47 -26.75 36.19
N VAL A 41 20.74 -26.91 37.31
CA VAL A 41 19.27 -26.82 37.36
C VAL A 41 18.82 -25.40 37.09
N PHE A 42 19.50 -24.43 37.70
CA PHE A 42 19.25 -23.00 37.48
C PHE A 42 19.35 -22.66 35.98
N ASN A 43 20.46 -23.03 35.35
CA ASN A 43 20.70 -22.73 33.93
C ASN A 43 19.72 -23.45 33.01
N LEU A 44 19.38 -24.71 33.32
CA LEU A 44 18.43 -25.48 32.52
C LEU A 44 17.04 -24.84 32.53
N VAL A 45 16.50 -24.53 33.72
CA VAL A 45 15.16 -23.93 33.86
C VAL A 45 15.13 -22.53 33.24
N LYS A 46 16.13 -21.68 33.54
CA LYS A 46 16.24 -20.35 32.93
C LYS A 46 16.29 -20.46 31.40
N GLY A 47 17.13 -21.36 30.87
CA GLY A 47 17.26 -21.59 29.44
C GLY A 47 15.95 -22.04 28.79
N SER A 48 15.21 -22.97 29.41
CA SER A 48 13.91 -23.44 28.90
C SER A 48 12.86 -22.33 28.84
N ILE A 49 12.82 -21.43 29.83
CA ILE A 49 11.85 -20.31 29.84
C ILE A 49 12.22 -19.28 28.76
N LEU A 50 13.50 -18.92 28.64
CA LEU A 50 13.95 -18.02 27.58
C LEU A 50 13.64 -18.60 26.19
N GLN A 51 13.84 -19.91 26.02
CA GLN A 51 13.51 -20.61 24.77
C GLN A 51 12.01 -20.61 24.49
N ALA A 52 11.16 -20.68 25.51
CA ALA A 52 9.70 -20.64 25.36
C ALA A 52 9.18 -19.31 24.80
N ALA A 53 9.98 -18.23 24.86
CA ALA A 53 9.64 -16.95 24.25
C ALA A 53 9.86 -16.94 22.71
N GLU A 54 10.69 -17.82 22.16
CA GLU A 54 11.03 -17.82 20.73
C GLU A 54 9.81 -18.05 19.82
N PRO A 55 8.94 -19.06 20.06
CA PRO A 55 7.73 -19.23 19.24
C PRO A 55 6.78 -18.04 19.28
N LEU A 56 6.76 -17.29 20.39
CA LEU A 56 5.94 -16.07 20.51
C LEU A 56 6.52 -14.93 19.65
N LYS A 57 7.85 -14.79 19.63
CA LYS A 57 8.53 -13.81 18.76
C LYS A 57 8.26 -14.11 17.28
N GLU A 58 8.24 -15.40 16.92
CA GLU A 58 7.93 -15.86 15.57
C GLU A 58 6.46 -15.58 15.15
N LEU A 59 5.56 -15.37 16.11
CA LEU A 59 4.16 -15.03 15.84
C LEU A 59 3.96 -13.54 15.52
N LEU A 60 4.81 -12.66 16.03
CA LEU A 60 4.68 -11.20 15.86
C LEU A 60 4.59 -10.77 14.37
N PRO A 61 5.42 -11.27 13.44
CA PRO A 61 5.28 -10.94 12.02
C PRO A 61 3.93 -11.38 11.43
N ALA A 62 3.39 -12.53 11.85
CA ALA A 62 2.12 -13.02 11.35
C ALA A 62 0.94 -12.14 11.81
N ILE A 63 0.95 -11.69 13.07
CA ILE A 63 -0.06 -10.74 13.60
C ILE A 63 0.04 -9.41 12.82
N MET A 64 1.25 -8.90 12.63
CA MET A 64 1.49 -7.68 11.85
C MET A 64 0.94 -7.82 10.42
N ASP A 65 1.20 -8.95 9.75
CA ASP A 65 0.69 -9.20 8.40
C ASP A 65 -0.84 -9.25 8.33
N VAL A 66 -1.51 -9.81 9.35
CA VAL A 66 -2.98 -9.80 9.45
C VAL A 66 -3.48 -8.36 9.57
N MET A 67 -2.89 -7.57 10.47
CA MET A 67 -3.27 -6.16 10.64
C MET A 67 -3.10 -5.35 9.35
N ILE A 68 -1.94 -5.49 8.70
CA ILE A 68 -1.66 -4.88 7.38
C ILE A 68 -2.72 -5.33 6.38
N GLY A 69 -3.01 -6.63 6.30
CA GLY A 69 -3.96 -7.21 5.36
C GLY A 69 -5.37 -6.64 5.49
N ILE A 70 -5.83 -6.38 6.71
CA ILE A 70 -7.16 -5.79 6.93
C ILE A 70 -7.19 -4.32 6.46
N ILE A 71 -6.13 -3.54 6.73
CA ILE A 71 -6.00 -2.15 6.26
C ILE A 71 -5.99 -2.10 4.73
N VAL A 72 -5.18 -2.96 4.10
CA VAL A 72 -5.08 -3.08 2.63
C VAL A 72 -6.44 -3.44 2.04
N LYS A 73 -7.13 -4.44 2.61
CA LYS A 73 -8.46 -4.86 2.15
C LYS A 73 -9.47 -3.70 2.13
N LYS A 74 -9.50 -2.88 3.18
CA LYS A 74 -10.37 -1.69 3.24
C LYS A 74 -9.99 -0.64 2.19
N SER A 75 -8.70 -0.37 2.05
CA SER A 75 -8.15 0.60 1.10
C SER A 75 -8.46 0.21 -0.36
N ASN A 76 -8.49 -1.10 -0.63
CA ASN A 76 -8.81 -1.64 -1.94
C ASN A 76 -10.28 -1.45 -2.34
N GLU A 77 -11.19 -1.14 -1.42
CA GLU A 77 -12.58 -0.82 -1.75
C GLU A 77 -12.66 0.48 -2.58
N ASP A 78 -11.87 1.50 -2.22
CA ASP A 78 -11.81 2.75 -2.98
C ASP A 78 -11.12 2.58 -4.33
N LEU A 79 -10.08 1.73 -4.41
CA LEU A 79 -9.37 1.43 -5.67
C LEU A 79 -10.27 0.80 -6.75
N LYS A 80 -11.40 0.17 -6.38
CA LYS A 80 -12.36 -0.39 -7.36
C LYS A 80 -12.93 0.70 -8.29
N HIS A 81 -13.00 1.95 -7.83
CA HIS A 81 -13.53 3.06 -8.62
C HIS A 81 -12.59 3.48 -9.77
N LEU A 82 -11.31 3.07 -9.74
CA LEU A 82 -10.34 3.32 -10.81
C LEU A 82 -10.88 2.93 -12.20
N LYS A 83 -11.54 1.76 -12.28
CA LYS A 83 -12.04 1.24 -13.56
C LYS A 83 -13.07 2.19 -14.21
N GLY A 84 -13.77 2.99 -13.39
CA GLY A 84 -14.71 4.01 -13.86
C GLY A 84 -14.06 5.13 -14.69
N ILE A 85 -12.79 5.46 -14.44
CA ILE A 85 -12.05 6.51 -15.17
C ILE A 85 -12.05 6.24 -16.68
N THR A 86 -11.86 4.98 -17.07
CA THR A 86 -11.81 4.60 -18.48
C THR A 86 -13.13 4.87 -19.21
N ALA A 87 -14.28 4.62 -18.55
CA ALA A 87 -15.58 4.92 -19.12
C ALA A 87 -15.82 6.43 -19.24
N THR A 88 -15.45 7.20 -18.22
CA THR A 88 -15.60 8.66 -18.19
C THR A 88 -14.84 9.33 -19.32
N TYR A 89 -13.56 8.97 -19.54
CA TYR A 89 -12.72 9.68 -20.51
C TYR A 89 -12.92 9.26 -21.96
N ARG A 90 -13.55 8.11 -22.21
CA ARG A 90 -14.03 7.71 -23.54
C ARG A 90 -15.26 8.50 -24.01
N MET A 91 -16.01 9.11 -23.09
CA MET A 91 -17.24 9.83 -23.41
C MET A 91 -17.09 11.36 -23.31
N THR A 92 -16.01 11.86 -22.70
CA THR A 92 -15.83 13.30 -22.43
C THR A 92 -14.87 13.97 -23.41
N SER A 93 -15.22 15.19 -23.80
CA SER A 93 -14.35 16.10 -24.54
C SER A 93 -13.45 16.95 -23.65
N LYS A 94 -13.70 16.98 -22.33
CA LYS A 94 -12.95 17.81 -21.38
C LYS A 94 -11.66 17.12 -20.94
N LEU A 95 -10.60 17.90 -20.77
CA LEU A 95 -9.34 17.43 -20.22
C LEU A 95 -9.39 17.34 -18.68
N PRO A 96 -8.71 16.36 -18.06
CA PRO A 96 -8.54 16.29 -16.62
C PRO A 96 -7.81 17.53 -16.08
N VAL A 97 -8.33 18.11 -14.98
CA VAL A 97 -7.70 19.25 -14.28
C VAL A 97 -7.56 19.06 -12.78
N ARG A 98 -8.18 18.01 -12.23
CA ARG A 98 -8.13 17.64 -10.81
C ARG A 98 -8.02 16.13 -10.67
N HIS A 99 -7.47 15.68 -9.54
CA HIS A 99 -7.48 14.26 -9.20
C HIS A 99 -8.92 13.74 -9.00
N SER A 100 -9.07 12.43 -9.12
CA SER A 100 -10.32 11.72 -8.94
C SER A 100 -10.73 11.72 -7.45
N PRO A 101 -12.04 11.75 -7.13
CA PRO A 101 -12.50 11.79 -5.73
C PRO A 101 -12.09 10.58 -4.89
N TYR A 102 -11.97 9.38 -5.49
CA TYR A 102 -11.62 8.16 -4.74
C TYR A 102 -10.20 8.19 -4.16
N VAL A 103 -9.31 9.03 -4.69
CA VAL A 103 -7.89 9.09 -4.28
C VAL A 103 -7.74 9.44 -2.80
N SER A 104 -8.59 10.33 -2.29
CA SER A 104 -8.62 10.69 -0.87
C SER A 104 -9.07 9.54 0.03
N GLY A 105 -9.82 8.57 -0.50
CA GLY A 105 -10.27 7.38 0.22
C GLY A 105 -9.18 6.31 0.38
N ILE A 106 -8.24 6.21 -0.57
CA ILE A 106 -7.26 5.10 -0.63
C ILE A 106 -6.49 4.92 0.69
N LEU A 107 -5.95 6.01 1.26
CA LEU A 107 -5.16 5.95 2.51
C LEU A 107 -5.98 6.26 3.76
N HIS A 108 -7.27 6.56 3.61
CA HIS A 108 -8.13 6.91 4.74
C HIS A 108 -8.19 5.80 5.80
N PRO A 109 -8.33 4.50 5.46
CA PRO A 109 -8.32 3.43 6.46
C PRO A 109 -7.03 3.36 7.28
N LEU A 110 -5.87 3.59 6.65
CA LEU A 110 -4.58 3.62 7.32
C LEU A 110 -4.47 4.86 8.22
N LYS A 111 -4.84 6.04 7.72
CA LYS A 111 -4.80 7.29 8.48
C LYS A 111 -5.66 7.21 9.74
N VAL A 112 -6.93 6.79 9.60
CA VAL A 112 -7.85 6.62 10.74
C VAL A 112 -7.31 5.62 11.76
N PHE A 113 -6.63 4.57 11.29
CA PHE A 113 -6.02 3.61 12.20
C PHE A 113 -4.87 4.25 13.00
N LEU A 114 -3.97 4.97 12.33
CA LEU A 114 -2.82 5.63 12.96
C LEU A 114 -3.20 6.76 13.92
N GLU A 115 -4.35 7.41 13.69
CA GLU A 115 -4.90 8.46 14.55
C GLU A 115 -5.76 7.90 15.70
N GLY A 116 -5.96 6.58 15.76
CA GLY A 116 -6.84 5.97 16.75
C GLY A 116 -6.26 5.92 18.18
N ASP A 117 -7.12 6.07 19.19
CA ASP A 117 -6.74 6.13 20.61
C ASP A 117 -5.94 4.90 21.10
N ARG A 118 -6.13 3.75 20.47
CA ARG A 118 -5.48 2.47 20.84
C ARG A 118 -4.08 2.30 20.26
N MET A 119 -3.56 3.29 19.53
CA MET A 119 -2.21 3.23 18.98
C MET A 119 -1.11 3.17 20.04
N HIS A 120 -1.40 3.55 21.29
CA HIS A 120 -0.47 3.44 22.42
C HIS A 120 -0.06 2.00 22.75
N TYR A 121 -0.80 0.99 22.30
CA TYR A 121 -0.47 -0.43 22.48
C TYR A 121 0.62 -0.94 21.53
N LEU A 122 0.95 -0.19 20.47
CA LEU A 122 2.03 -0.53 19.55
C LEU A 122 3.30 0.24 19.91
N SER A 123 4.45 -0.41 19.80
CA SER A 123 5.74 0.27 19.84
C SER A 123 5.91 1.20 18.63
N GLU A 124 6.76 2.22 18.72
CA GLU A 124 7.03 3.11 17.57
C GLU A 124 7.58 2.35 16.35
N ASP A 125 8.34 1.27 16.58
CA ASP A 125 8.83 0.39 15.53
C ASP A 125 7.68 -0.37 14.85
N ASP A 126 6.73 -0.91 15.62
CA ASP A 126 5.55 -1.59 15.07
C ASP A 126 4.63 -0.64 14.32
N LYS A 127 4.45 0.59 14.82
CA LYS A 127 3.71 1.65 14.10
C LYS A 127 4.35 1.94 12.74
N THR A 128 5.67 2.06 12.73
CA THR A 128 6.46 2.31 11.52
C THR A 128 6.36 1.14 10.54
N LYS A 129 6.50 -0.11 11.03
CA LYS A 129 6.35 -1.33 10.23
C LYS A 129 4.96 -1.46 9.63
N LEU A 130 3.92 -1.22 10.44
CA LEU A 130 2.53 -1.25 10.00
C LEU A 130 2.26 -0.21 8.92
N CYS A 131 2.64 1.05 9.19
CA CYS A 131 2.44 2.17 8.26
C CYS A 131 3.10 1.91 6.91
N ARG A 132 4.40 1.57 6.92
CA ARG A 132 5.16 1.29 5.71
C ARG A 132 4.68 0.03 5.00
N GLY A 133 4.39 -1.04 5.74
CA GLY A 133 3.90 -2.30 5.18
C GLY A 133 2.54 -2.16 4.51
N SER A 134 1.61 -1.42 5.13
CA SER A 134 0.32 -1.08 4.53
C SER A 134 0.47 -0.22 3.29
N ALA A 135 1.24 0.88 3.35
CA ALA A 135 1.45 1.75 2.20
C ALA A 135 2.08 1.01 1.01
N ASN A 136 3.08 0.15 1.25
CA ASN A 136 3.70 -0.66 0.21
C ASN A 136 2.71 -1.59 -0.49
N LYS A 137 1.91 -2.36 0.29
CA LYS A 137 0.93 -3.30 -0.27
C LYS A 137 -0.24 -2.59 -0.98
N ILE A 138 -0.70 -1.45 -0.46
CA ILE A 138 -1.72 -0.62 -1.12
C ILE A 138 -1.18 -0.05 -2.44
N THR A 139 0.03 0.51 -2.42
CA THR A 139 0.66 1.08 -3.62
C THR A 139 0.91 0.01 -4.68
N ALA A 140 1.35 -1.18 -4.29
CA ALA A 140 1.52 -2.31 -5.20
C ALA A 140 0.19 -2.68 -5.89
N THR A 141 -0.89 -2.78 -5.12
CA THR A 141 -2.24 -3.04 -5.68
C THR A 141 -2.66 -1.92 -6.63
N TYR A 142 -2.40 -0.66 -6.28
CA TYR A 142 -2.72 0.48 -7.11
C TYR A 142 -1.94 0.45 -8.43
N TYR A 143 -0.64 0.15 -8.38
CA TYR A 143 0.21 -0.05 -9.56
C TYR A 143 -0.34 -1.14 -10.50
N ASP A 144 -0.70 -2.31 -9.96
CA ASP A 144 -1.22 -3.41 -10.76
C ASP A 144 -2.49 -2.99 -11.52
N LEU A 145 -3.43 -2.33 -10.83
CA LEU A 145 -4.67 -1.87 -11.44
C LEU A 145 -4.45 -0.76 -12.49
N VAL A 146 -3.55 0.18 -12.22
CA VAL A 146 -3.22 1.27 -13.17
C VAL A 146 -2.53 0.72 -14.41
N SER A 147 -1.54 -0.17 -14.22
CA SER A 147 -0.81 -0.78 -15.33
C SER A 147 -1.74 -1.60 -16.23
N GLU A 148 -2.72 -2.31 -15.65
CA GLU A 148 -3.78 -3.01 -16.39
C GLU A 148 -4.61 -2.01 -17.22
N VAL A 149 -5.11 -0.95 -16.59
CA VAL A 149 -5.93 0.09 -17.24
C VAL A 149 -5.19 0.74 -18.41
N VAL A 150 -3.94 1.16 -18.21
CA VAL A 150 -3.11 1.80 -19.24
C VAL A 150 -2.81 0.83 -20.38
N THR A 151 -2.50 -0.43 -20.06
CA THR A 151 -2.23 -1.47 -21.05
C THR A 151 -3.46 -1.73 -21.93
N VAL A 152 -4.64 -1.84 -21.33
CA VAL A 152 -5.90 -2.03 -22.07
C VAL A 152 -6.20 -0.82 -22.94
N ALA A 153 -6.08 0.40 -22.42
CA ALA A 153 -6.31 1.63 -23.19
C ALA A 153 -5.42 1.71 -24.43
N ARG A 154 -4.10 1.51 -24.26
CA ARG A 154 -3.12 1.51 -25.36
C ARG A 154 -3.42 0.43 -26.42
N LYS A 155 -3.79 -0.79 -26.00
CA LYS A 155 -4.16 -1.88 -26.93
C LYS A 155 -5.44 -1.56 -27.72
N THR A 156 -6.45 -0.99 -27.05
CA THR A 156 -7.70 -0.58 -27.70
C THR A 156 -7.44 0.52 -28.74
N GLU A 157 -6.64 1.53 -28.39
CA GLU A 157 -6.28 2.60 -29.31
C GLU A 157 -5.53 2.10 -30.55
N SER A 158 -4.51 1.26 -30.36
CA SER A 158 -3.77 0.65 -31.48
C SER A 158 -4.69 -0.16 -32.40
N SER A 159 -5.65 -0.89 -31.84
CA SER A 159 -6.63 -1.66 -32.61
C SER A 159 -7.56 -0.76 -33.42
N LEU A 160 -8.04 0.35 -32.82
CA LEU A 160 -8.87 1.35 -33.51
C LEU A 160 -8.09 2.06 -34.62
N GLN A 161 -6.83 2.40 -34.39
CA GLN A 161 -5.97 3.02 -35.39
C GLN A 161 -5.77 2.10 -36.61
N ARG A 162 -5.50 0.81 -36.39
CA ARG A 162 -5.39 -0.20 -37.46
C ARG A 162 -6.71 -0.34 -38.25
N LEU A 163 -7.85 -0.33 -37.55
CA LEU A 163 -9.17 -0.40 -38.20
C LEU A 163 -9.43 0.83 -39.08
N ARG A 164 -9.12 2.04 -38.56
CA ARG A 164 -9.23 3.30 -39.31
C ARG A 164 -8.36 3.29 -40.56
N GLN A 165 -7.09 2.88 -40.43
CA GLN A 165 -6.17 2.76 -41.58
C GLN A 165 -6.67 1.74 -42.62
N GLY A 166 -7.22 0.60 -42.17
CA GLY A 166 -7.78 -0.43 -43.06
C GLY A 166 -9.07 -0.01 -43.78
N ALA A 167 -9.84 0.90 -43.18
CA ALA A 167 -11.02 1.51 -43.82
C ALA A 167 -10.61 2.60 -44.82
N GLN A 168 -9.63 3.46 -44.47
CA GLN A 168 -9.10 4.50 -45.35
C GLN A 168 -8.50 3.93 -46.64
N ARG A 169 -7.76 2.81 -46.55
CA ARG A 169 -7.20 2.11 -47.73
C ARG A 169 -8.26 1.57 -48.69
N ARG A 170 -9.51 1.35 -48.24
CA ARG A 170 -10.60 0.83 -49.06
C ARG A 170 -11.45 1.91 -49.73
N VAL A 171 -11.46 3.13 -49.18
CA VAL A 171 -12.39 4.20 -49.62
C VAL A 171 -11.67 5.32 -50.40
N GLY A 172 -10.33 5.35 -50.44
CA GLY A 172 -9.60 6.31 -51.28
C GLY A 172 -9.81 7.78 -50.91
N ALA A 173 -10.31 8.07 -49.71
CA ALA A 173 -10.61 9.42 -49.25
C ALA A 173 -9.39 10.05 -48.55
N SER A 174 -8.90 11.16 -49.09
CA SER A 174 -7.96 12.05 -48.40
C SER A 174 -8.67 12.85 -47.30
N THR A 175 -7.93 13.05 -46.22
CA THR A 175 -8.21 13.67 -44.92
C THR A 175 -9.06 14.95 -44.91
N ASP A 176 -10.05 14.97 -44.01
CA ASP A 176 -10.47 16.17 -43.24
C ASP A 176 -11.35 15.80 -42.02
N ALA A 177 -10.99 14.75 -41.29
CA ALA A 177 -11.54 14.52 -39.95
C ALA A 177 -10.50 14.99 -38.95
N SER A 178 -10.71 16.19 -38.41
CA SER A 178 -9.93 16.77 -37.33
C SER A 178 -9.68 15.74 -36.22
N ASP A 179 -8.47 15.20 -36.21
CA ASP A 179 -7.95 14.45 -35.06
C ASP A 179 -8.08 15.37 -33.86
N SER A 180 -8.83 14.94 -32.83
CA SER A 180 -8.62 15.52 -31.51
C SER A 180 -7.15 15.27 -31.19
N ILE A 181 -6.35 16.35 -31.09
CA ILE A 181 -4.90 16.33 -30.87
C ILE A 181 -4.50 15.42 -29.69
N ILE A 182 -5.44 15.15 -28.78
CA ILE A 182 -5.29 14.35 -27.58
C ILE A 182 -6.20 13.12 -27.68
N SER A 183 -5.63 11.93 -27.54
CA SER A 183 -6.40 10.69 -27.59
C SER A 183 -7.11 10.39 -26.26
N ASP A 184 -8.09 9.47 -26.28
CA ASP A 184 -8.73 9.03 -25.03
C ASP A 184 -7.72 8.35 -24.08
N THR A 185 -6.71 7.66 -24.63
CA THR A 185 -5.61 7.09 -23.85
C THR A 185 -4.80 8.18 -23.16
N ASP A 186 -4.51 9.29 -23.87
CA ASP A 186 -3.79 10.42 -23.30
C ASP A 186 -4.59 11.06 -22.16
N LYS A 187 -5.90 11.27 -22.33
CA LYS A 187 -6.78 11.78 -21.26
C LYS A 187 -6.78 10.86 -20.03
N ILE A 188 -6.83 9.53 -20.24
CA ILE A 188 -6.76 8.55 -19.15
C ILE A 188 -5.41 8.67 -18.42
N CYS A 189 -4.30 8.71 -19.15
CA CYS A 189 -2.96 8.84 -18.55
C CYS A 189 -2.82 10.18 -17.80
N MET A 190 -3.35 11.28 -18.34
CA MET A 190 -3.39 12.58 -17.68
C MET A 190 -4.19 12.54 -16.37
N GLN A 191 -5.37 11.92 -16.34
CA GLN A 191 -6.14 11.78 -15.11
C GLN A 191 -5.37 10.98 -14.07
N LEU A 192 -4.83 9.81 -14.47
CA LEU A 192 -4.07 8.96 -13.58
C LEU A 192 -2.81 9.68 -13.06
N PHE A 193 -2.18 10.51 -13.89
CA PHE A 193 -1.04 11.32 -13.45
C PHE A 193 -1.41 12.31 -12.34
N LEU A 194 -2.58 12.97 -12.43
CA LEU A 194 -3.09 13.83 -11.37
C LEU A 194 -3.41 13.02 -10.10
N ASP A 195 -3.99 11.82 -10.28
CA ASP A 195 -4.36 10.93 -9.17
C ASP A 195 -3.14 10.47 -8.38
N ILE A 196 -2.04 10.11 -9.06
CA ILE A 196 -0.83 9.62 -8.39
C ILE A 196 -0.03 10.74 -7.70
N GLN A 197 -0.12 11.98 -8.19
CA GLN A 197 0.45 13.14 -7.49
C GLN A 197 -0.29 13.39 -6.17
N GLU A 198 -1.62 13.36 -6.21
CA GLU A 198 -2.42 13.51 -4.99
C GLU A 198 -2.18 12.33 -4.04
N TYR A 199 -2.06 11.12 -4.56
CA TYR A 199 -1.71 9.95 -3.76
C TYR A 199 -0.36 10.12 -3.05
N ALA A 200 0.66 10.68 -3.71
CA ALA A 200 1.94 11.00 -3.06
C ALA A 200 1.81 12.06 -1.97
N ARG A 201 0.97 13.08 -2.15
CA ARG A 201 0.68 14.05 -1.08
C ARG A 201 0.02 13.38 0.12
N ASN A 202 -0.90 12.44 -0.13
CA ASN A 202 -1.55 11.66 0.92
C ASN A 202 -0.56 10.73 1.65
N LEU A 203 0.38 10.11 0.94
CA LEU A 203 1.49 9.34 1.55
C LEU A 203 2.35 10.24 2.43
N ARG A 204 2.70 11.44 1.96
CA ARG A 204 3.49 12.40 2.73
C ARG A 204 2.78 12.84 4.00
N ALA A 205 1.46 13.02 3.94
CA ALA A 205 0.65 13.40 5.10
C ALA A 205 0.66 12.34 6.23
N ILE A 206 0.98 11.09 5.92
CA ILE A 206 1.18 10.01 6.91
C ILE A 206 2.67 9.70 7.15
N GLY A 207 3.57 10.59 6.74
CA GLY A 207 5.01 10.48 7.00
C GLY A 207 5.78 9.57 6.04
N ILE A 208 5.19 9.19 4.91
CA ILE A 208 5.84 8.32 3.92
C ILE A 208 6.28 9.12 2.70
N ASP A 209 7.56 9.01 2.34
CA ASP A 209 8.03 9.49 1.05
C ASP A 209 7.70 8.47 -0.04
N ALA A 210 6.81 8.85 -0.96
CA ALA A 210 6.42 8.01 -2.08
C ALA A 210 7.62 7.56 -2.94
N ARG A 211 8.71 8.33 -2.95
CA ARG A 211 9.95 7.97 -3.66
C ARG A 211 10.68 6.80 -3.04
N GLU A 212 10.35 6.37 -1.82
CA GLU A 212 10.94 5.18 -1.20
C GLU A 212 10.21 3.89 -1.57
N ILE A 213 9.03 4.00 -2.22
CA ILE A 213 8.21 2.86 -2.61
C ILE A 213 8.46 2.51 -4.08
N ASP A 214 9.01 1.32 -4.34
CA ASP A 214 9.31 0.86 -5.72
C ASP A 214 8.08 0.81 -6.61
N SER A 215 6.95 0.30 -6.10
CA SER A 215 5.70 0.27 -6.85
C SER A 215 5.15 1.67 -7.17
N TYR A 216 5.44 2.67 -6.33
CA TYR A 216 5.10 4.07 -6.65
C TYR A 216 5.98 4.60 -7.79
N ARG A 217 7.29 4.31 -7.79
CA ARG A 217 8.18 4.71 -8.89
C ARG A 217 7.73 4.10 -10.22
N ALA A 218 7.36 2.82 -10.21
CA ALA A 218 6.81 2.13 -11.38
C ALA A 218 5.46 2.72 -11.82
N LEU A 219 4.60 3.07 -10.86
CA LEU A 219 3.33 3.76 -11.10
C LEU A 219 3.55 5.13 -11.76
N TRP A 220 4.53 5.90 -11.29
CA TRP A 220 4.93 7.17 -11.89
C TRP A 220 5.36 6.99 -13.35
N GLN A 221 6.27 6.06 -13.61
CA GLN A 221 6.73 5.76 -14.97
C GLN A 221 5.60 5.29 -15.91
N CYS A 222 4.55 4.67 -15.37
CA CYS A 222 3.43 4.18 -16.14
C CYS A 222 2.60 5.32 -16.77
N VAL A 223 2.41 6.43 -16.05
CA VAL A 223 1.43 7.48 -16.40
C VAL A 223 2.01 8.88 -16.56
N ALA A 224 3.21 9.15 -16.06
CA ALA A 224 3.82 10.46 -16.18
C ALA A 224 4.09 10.83 -17.67
N PRO A 225 4.05 12.13 -18.00
CA PRO A 225 4.58 12.62 -19.27
C PRO A 225 6.07 12.31 -19.42
N LYS A 226 6.54 12.05 -20.66
CA LYS A 226 7.92 11.61 -20.94
C LYS A 226 8.99 12.54 -20.35
N ASP A 227 8.74 13.84 -20.38
CA ASP A 227 9.61 14.89 -19.83
C ASP A 227 9.71 14.87 -18.29
N ARG A 228 8.80 14.15 -17.61
CA ARG A 228 8.74 14.06 -16.14
C ARG A 228 9.03 12.65 -15.62
N HIS A 229 9.40 11.70 -16.48
CA HIS A 229 9.67 10.30 -16.08
C HIS A 229 10.82 10.18 -15.07
N GLU A 230 11.88 10.97 -15.24
CA GLU A 230 13.08 10.91 -14.40
C GLU A 230 12.97 11.76 -13.13
N ASN A 231 12.03 12.71 -13.10
CA ASN A 231 11.88 13.69 -12.03
C ASN A 231 10.55 13.54 -11.31
N ILE A 232 10.57 12.73 -10.24
CA ILE A 232 9.43 12.54 -9.36
C ILE A 232 9.30 13.77 -8.43
N GLN A 233 8.34 14.66 -8.74
CA GLN A 233 8.03 15.87 -7.97
C GLN A 233 6.51 15.95 -7.72
N PHE A 234 6.10 16.32 -6.51
CA PHE A 234 4.71 16.30 -6.05
C PHE A 234 4.25 17.64 -5.46
#